data_AF-A0A081LAB4-F1
#
_entry.id   AF-A0A081LAB4-F1
#
_cell.length_a   1.000
_cell.length_b   1.000
_cell.length_c   1.000
_cell.angle_alpha   90.00
_cell.angle_beta   90.00
_cell.angle_gamma   90.00
#
_symmetry.space_group_name_H-M   'P 1'
#
loop_
_entity.id
_entity.type
_entity.pdbx_description
1 polymer ?
#
loop_
_entity_poly.entity_id
_entity_poly.type
_entity_poly.pdbx_seq_one_letter_code
_entity_poly.pdbx_strand_id
1 'polypeptide(L)'
;MIKGKMKKIVGAAVFTGALMFSAIPADAASNLIPIRDKYDGYQYQWNGYNSKGVATVTVFSRDSNGKSYSNTYECVTVISGTCYVYE
;
A
#
# COMPACT_ATOMS: atom_id res chain seq x y z
N MET A 1 -31.20 -18.61 -43.02
CA MET A 1 -29.81 -18.17 -43.30
C MET A 1 -29.79 -16.65 -43.40
N ILE A 2 -29.35 -15.94 -42.36
CA ILE A 2 -29.05 -14.50 -42.43
C ILE A 2 -27.62 -14.35 -41.92
N LYS A 3 -26.72 -14.10 -42.88
CA LYS A 3 -25.28 -14.01 -42.72
C LYS A 3 -24.90 -12.55 -42.43
N GLY A 4 -24.98 -12.13 -41.17
CA GLY A 4 -24.57 -10.81 -40.72
C GLY A 4 -23.08 -10.78 -40.39
N LYS A 5 -22.26 -10.19 -41.27
CA LYS A 5 -20.83 -9.95 -41.05
C LYS A 5 -20.64 -8.73 -40.12
N MET A 6 -20.44 -8.93 -38.82
CA MET A 6 -19.99 -7.84 -37.94
C MET A 6 -18.51 -7.54 -38.18
N LYS A 7 -18.27 -6.34 -38.69
CA LYS A 7 -16.97 -5.76 -39.00
C LYS A 7 -16.28 -5.30 -37.70
N LYS A 8 -14.97 -5.55 -37.66
CA LYS A 8 -13.94 -5.06 -36.73
C LYS A 8 -14.34 -3.80 -35.94
N ILE A 9 -14.48 -3.94 -34.62
CA ILE A 9 -14.35 -2.82 -33.69
C ILE A 9 -12.87 -2.68 -33.39
N VAL A 10 -12.25 -1.78 -34.16
CA VAL A 10 -11.05 -1.05 -33.80
C VAL A 10 -11.39 -0.20 -32.57
N GLY A 11 -10.58 -0.30 -31.53
CA GLY A 11 -10.75 0.53 -30.34
C GLY A 11 -9.70 0.21 -29.31
N ALA A 12 -8.47 0.65 -29.57
CA ALA A 12 -7.46 0.79 -28.54
C ALA A 12 -8.02 1.75 -27.47
N ALA A 13 -8.41 1.21 -26.32
CA ALA A 13 -8.59 1.96 -25.10
C ALA A 13 -7.64 1.36 -24.05
N VAL A 14 -6.34 1.44 -24.35
CA VAL A 14 -5.32 1.45 -23.30
C VAL A 14 -5.35 2.87 -22.73
N PHE A 15 -6.21 3.09 -21.75
CA PHE A 15 -5.99 4.13 -20.77
C PHE A 15 -5.81 3.42 -19.44
N THR A 16 -4.55 3.08 -19.21
CA THR A 16 -3.94 2.88 -17.91
C THR A 16 -4.61 3.83 -16.92
N GLY A 17 -5.55 3.29 -16.14
CA GLY A 17 -6.19 4.03 -15.07
C GLY A 17 -5.07 4.53 -14.19
N ALA A 18 -4.83 5.83 -14.26
CA ALA A 18 -3.88 6.53 -13.41
C ALA A 18 -4.08 6.01 -11.99
N LEU A 19 -3.04 5.39 -11.43
CA LEU A 19 -2.91 5.25 -10.00
C LEU A 19 -2.84 6.69 -9.46
N MET A 20 -4.00 7.31 -9.29
CA MET A 20 -4.15 8.52 -8.52
C MET A 20 -3.86 8.13 -7.07
N PHE A 21 -2.58 8.02 -6.74
CA PHE A 21 -2.17 8.17 -5.35
C PHE A 21 -2.47 9.62 -5.03
N SER A 22 -3.61 9.85 -4.36
CA SER A 22 -3.90 11.11 -3.70
C SER A 22 -2.66 11.52 -2.92
N ALA A 23 -1.99 12.58 -3.36
CA ALA A 23 -0.94 13.23 -2.60
C ALA A 23 -1.61 13.80 -1.34
N ILE A 24 -1.59 13.02 -0.27
CA ILE A 24 -2.07 13.44 1.03
C ILE A 24 -1.08 14.52 1.51
N PRO A 25 -1.55 15.67 2.01
CA PRO A 25 -0.66 16.67 2.54
C PRO A 25 0.29 16.06 3.57
N ALA A 26 1.56 16.40 3.41
CA ALA A 26 2.61 16.41 4.40
C ALA A 26 2.17 17.05 5.71
N ASP A 27 1.29 16.42 6.51
CA ASP A 27 1.01 16.89 7.86
C ASP A 27 2.32 16.79 8.64
N ALA A 28 3.01 17.91 8.76
CA ALA A 28 4.26 18.08 9.48
C ALA A 28 4.05 17.85 10.99
N ALA A 29 3.80 16.60 11.37
CA ALA A 29 4.02 16.11 12.72
C ALA A 29 5.49 15.69 12.80
N SER A 30 6.28 16.38 13.61
CA SER A 30 7.72 16.17 13.77
C SER A 30 8.11 14.68 13.72
N ASN A 31 8.93 14.35 12.72
CA ASN A 31 9.64 13.07 12.53
C ASN A 31 8.75 11.83 12.35
N LEU A 32 7.55 11.94 11.77
CA LEU A 32 6.74 10.78 11.41
C LEU A 32 6.89 10.46 9.92
N ILE A 33 7.29 9.22 9.62
CA ILE A 33 7.37 8.70 8.25
C ILE A 33 6.41 7.52 8.08
N PRO A 34 5.90 7.28 6.86
CA PRO A 34 5.10 6.09 6.60
C PRO A 34 5.91 4.83 6.91
N ILE A 35 5.27 3.81 7.46
CA ILE A 35 5.94 2.53 7.75
C ILE A 35 6.61 1.91 6.50
N ARG A 36 6.07 2.23 5.32
CA ARG A 36 6.59 1.79 4.01
C ARG A 36 7.92 2.43 3.65
N ASP A 37 8.16 3.66 4.10
CA ASP A 37 9.42 4.38 3.88
C ASP A 37 10.47 4.01 4.94
N LYS A 38 10.05 3.63 6.15
CA LYS A 38 10.97 3.23 7.23
C LYS A 38 11.54 1.83 7.05
N TYR A 39 10.70 0.87 6.68
CA TYR A 39 11.09 -0.55 6.61
C TYR A 39 10.94 -1.04 5.18
N ASP A 40 12.04 -1.51 4.59
CA ASP A 40 12.04 -2.15 3.27
C ASP A 40 11.40 -3.54 3.36
N GLY A 41 10.11 -3.59 3.06
CA GLY A 41 9.28 -4.79 3.08
C GLY A 41 8.67 -5.02 1.71
N TYR A 42 8.60 -6.28 1.30
CA TYR A 42 7.91 -6.62 0.06
C TYR A 42 6.38 -6.71 0.25
N GLN A 43 5.92 -6.81 1.50
CA GLN A 43 4.49 -6.84 1.83
C GLN A 43 4.25 -6.19 3.20
N TYR A 44 3.13 -5.46 3.30
CA TYR A 44 2.66 -4.79 4.52
C TYR A 44 1.23 -5.24 4.78
N GLN A 45 0.99 -5.89 5.91
CA GLN A 45 -0.31 -6.38 6.32
C GLN A 45 -0.86 -5.53 7.45
N TRP A 46 -2.01 -4.90 7.19
CA TRP A 46 -2.77 -4.19 8.21
C TRP A 46 -3.45 -5.17 9.15
N ASN A 47 -3.14 -5.08 10.45
CA ASN A 47 -3.73 -5.95 11.47
C ASN A 47 -4.88 -5.26 12.24
N GLY A 48 -5.12 -3.98 12.00
CA GLY A 48 -6.10 -3.20 12.74
C GLY A 48 -5.58 -2.74 14.11
N TYR A 49 -6.52 -2.32 14.95
CA TYR A 49 -6.26 -1.84 16.29
C TYR A 49 -6.20 -3.03 17.26
N ASN A 50 -5.15 -3.08 18.08
CA ASN A 50 -5.03 -4.06 19.15
C ASN A 50 -5.98 -3.74 20.33
N SER A 51 -6.02 -4.59 21.35
CA SER A 51 -6.87 -4.40 22.54
C SER A 51 -6.58 -3.13 23.35
N LYS A 52 -5.48 -2.42 23.07
CA LYS A 52 -5.12 -1.13 23.67
C LYS A 52 -5.55 0.07 22.81
N GLY A 53 -6.22 -0.18 21.68
CA GLY A 53 -6.60 0.84 20.71
C GLY A 53 -5.42 1.37 19.88
N VAL A 54 -4.33 0.62 19.77
CA VAL A 54 -3.15 0.99 18.96
C VAL A 54 -3.17 0.20 17.66
N ALA A 55 -3.08 0.90 16.54
CA ALA A 55 -3.01 0.28 15.22
C ALA A 55 -1.69 -0.46 15.03
N THR A 56 -1.73 -1.61 14.37
CA THR A 56 -0.53 -2.41 14.10
C THR A 56 -0.44 -2.86 12.64
N VAL A 57 0.78 -2.93 12.14
CA VAL A 57 1.10 -3.40 10.79
C VAL A 57 2.22 -4.42 10.87
N THR A 58 2.05 -5.55 10.19
CA THR A 58 3.12 -6.53 10.00
C THR A 58 3.84 -6.25 8.68
N VAL A 59 5.13 -6.01 8.77
CA VAL A 59 6.03 -5.85 7.63
C VAL A 59 6.70 -7.18 7.35
N PHE A 60 6.57 -7.67 6.13
CA PHE A 60 7.27 -8.85 5.63
C PHE A 60 8.46 -8.41 4.80
N SER A 61 9.64 -8.83 5.22
CA SER A 61 10.90 -8.48 4.61
C SER A 61 11.70 -9.74 4.28
N ARG A 62 12.68 -9.61 3.41
CA ARG A 62 13.54 -10.70 2.98
C ARG A 62 14.99 -10.29 3.20
N ASP A 63 15.79 -11.19 3.75
CA ASP A 63 17.22 -10.94 3.88
C ASP A 63 17.94 -11.17 2.54
N SER A 64 19.23 -10.84 2.50
CA SER A 64 20.09 -11.08 1.32
C SER A 64 20.24 -12.56 0.95
N ASN A 65 19.92 -13.49 1.87
CA ASN A 65 19.95 -14.93 1.64
C ASN A 65 18.60 -15.48 1.13
N GLY A 66 17.60 -14.61 0.93
CA GLY A 66 16.26 -15.00 0.49
C GLY A 66 15.34 -15.50 1.62
N LYS A 67 15.77 -15.49 2.88
CA LYS A 67 14.96 -15.89 4.03
C LYS A 67 13.93 -14.80 4.33
N SER A 68 12.68 -15.21 4.44
CA SER A 68 11.58 -14.31 4.79
C SER A 68 11.45 -14.18 6.31
N TYR A 69 11.19 -12.97 6.78
CA TYR A 69 10.87 -12.67 8.16
C TYR A 69 9.73 -11.65 8.22
N SER A 70 9.02 -11.62 9.34
CA SER A 70 7.90 -10.72 9.57
C SER A 70 8.03 -10.07 10.92
N ASN A 71 7.92 -8.74 10.96
CA ASN A 71 7.93 -7.97 12.21
C ASN A 71 6.65 -7.14 12.29
N THR A 72 6.01 -7.14 13.46
CA THR A 72 4.82 -6.33 13.72
C THR A 72 5.23 -5.05 14.43
N TYR A 73 4.79 -3.92 13.89
CA TYR A 73 5.06 -2.59 14.42
C TYR A 73 3.76 -1.92 14.85
N GLU A 74 3.84 -1.17 15.93
CA GLU A 74 2.77 -0.29 16.40
C GLU A 74 2.86 1.05 15.67
N CYS A 75 1.73 1.51 15.14
CA CYS A 75 1.62 2.81 14.49
C CYS A 75 1.54 3.89 15.57
N VAL A 76 2.31 4.96 15.41
CA VAL A 76 2.19 6.17 16.25
C VAL A 76 0.87 6.86 15.94
N THR A 77 0.54 6.95 14.65
CA THR A 77 -0.74 7.47 14.18
C THR A 77 -1.11 6.83 12.84
N VAL A 78 -2.39 6.93 12.48
CA VAL A 78 -2.93 6.40 11.22
C VAL A 78 -3.61 7.54 10.49
N ILE A 79 -3.01 8.00 9.40
CA ILE A 79 -3.55 9.10 8.60
C ILE A 79 -4.01 8.53 7.26
N SER A 80 -5.30 8.66 6.97
CA SER A 80 -5.93 8.14 5.75
C SER A 80 -5.64 6.65 5.49
N GLY A 81 -5.65 5.83 6.54
CA GLY A 81 -5.36 4.39 6.44
C GLY A 81 -3.88 4.02 6.30
N THR A 82 -2.97 5.00 6.32
CA THR A 82 -1.53 4.78 6.32
C THR A 82 -0.99 4.81 7.75
N CYS A 83 -0.23 3.78 8.12
CA CYS A 83 0.47 3.69 9.40
C CYS A 83 1.72 4.56 9.38
N TYR A 84 1.83 5.50 10.31
CA TYR A 84 3.00 6.34 10.52
C TYR A 84 3.77 5.90 11.76
N VAL A 85 5.09 5.88 11.63
CA VAL A 85 6.06 5.53 12.67
C VAL A 85 7.06 6.67 12.81
N TYR A 86 7.76 6.76 13.95
CA TYR A 86 8.89 7.69 14.06
C TYR A 86 9.97 7.37 13.03
N GLU A 87 10.65 8.37 12.45
CA GLU A 87 11.82 8.23 11.56
C GLU A 87 12.94 7.40 12.18
#